data_AF-A0A3D3XUJ2-F1
#
_entry.id   AF-A0A3D3XUJ2-F1
#
_cell.length_a   1.000
_cell.length_b   1.000
_cell.length_c   1.000
_cell.angle_alpha   90.00
_cell.angle_beta   90.00
_cell.angle_gamma   90.00
#
_symmetry.space_group_name_H-M   'P 1'
#
loop_
_entity.id
_entity.type
_entity.pdbx_description
1 polymer ?
#
loop_
_entity_poly.entity_id
_entity_poly.type
_entity_poly.pdbx_seq_one_letter_code
_entity_poly.pdbx_strand_id
1 'polypeptide(L)'
;LTETDYLEIIRCKSALLFQAAAHTAVVLSNNDPDAITCYRKFGLHFGLAYQLVDDWLDYAGDSQLMGKNVGDDLAEGKVTLPL
;
A
#
# COMPACT_ATOMS: atom_id res chain seq x y z
N LEU A 1 1.06 -4.91 -17.53
CA LEU A 1 1.87 -5.43 -16.40
C LEU A 1 1.35 -6.82 -16.08
N THR A 2 2.19 -7.73 -15.59
CA THR A 2 1.64 -8.96 -14.98
C THR A 2 1.14 -8.65 -13.57
N GLU A 3 0.26 -9.49 -13.02
CA GLU A 3 -0.18 -9.37 -11.62
C GLU A 3 1.01 -9.35 -10.66
N THR A 4 2.02 -10.19 -10.92
CA THR A 4 3.27 -10.23 -10.16
C THR A 4 4.02 -8.89 -10.22
N ASP A 5 4.12 -8.27 -11.40
CA ASP A 5 4.79 -6.97 -11.54
C ASP A 5 4.04 -5.88 -10.77
N TYR A 6 2.71 -5.88 -10.82
CA TYR A 6 1.89 -4.94 -10.06
C TYR A 6 2.06 -5.12 -8.55
N LEU A 7 1.97 -6.36 -8.06
CA LEU A 7 2.17 -6.66 -6.65
C LEU A 7 3.55 -6.19 -6.16
N GLU A 8 4.58 -6.33 -6.98
CA GLU A 8 5.93 -5.84 -6.66
C GLU A 8 6.00 -4.31 -6.63
N ILE A 9 5.31 -3.64 -7.56
CA ILE A 9 5.19 -2.18 -7.58
C ILE A 9 4.53 -1.67 -6.31
N ILE A 10 3.34 -2.16 -5.94
CA ILE A 10 2.64 -1.67 -4.74
C ILE A 10 3.38 -2.08 -3.45
N ARG A 11 4.09 -3.21 -3.48
CA ARG A 11 4.97 -3.62 -2.38
C ARG A 11 6.07 -2.59 -2.14
N CYS A 12 6.75 -2.18 -3.19
CA CYS A 12 7.86 -1.23 -3.10
C CYS A 12 7.40 0.22 -2.87
N LYS A 13 6.35 0.67 -3.58
CA LYS A 13 5.81 2.02 -3.51
C LYS A 13 5.26 2.34 -2.12
N SER A 14 4.57 1.39 -1.50
CA SER A 14 3.75 1.65 -0.31
C SER A 14 4.01 0.68 0.83
N ALA A 15 3.96 -0.63 0.57
CA ALA A 15 3.94 -1.62 1.65
C ALA A 15 5.25 -1.70 2.47
N LEU A 16 6.40 -1.50 1.84
CA LEU A 16 7.69 -1.52 2.53
C LEU A 16 7.83 -0.39 3.56
N LEU A 17 7.23 0.77 3.33
CA LEU A 17 7.29 1.88 4.29
C LEU A 17 6.44 1.57 5.53
N PHE A 18 5.24 1.02 5.37
CA PHE A 18 4.42 0.54 6.49
C PHE A 18 5.11 -0.59 7.27
N GLN A 19 5.70 -1.55 6.56
CA GLN A 19 6.53 -2.58 7.18
C GLN A 19 7.67 -1.97 8.01
N ALA A 20 8.43 -1.03 7.44
CA ALA A 20 9.56 -0.40 8.13
C ALA A 20 9.11 0.37 9.37
N ALA A 21 8.00 1.11 9.29
CA ALA A 21 7.45 1.86 10.43
C ALA A 21 7.02 0.92 11.56
N ALA A 22 6.23 -0.12 11.26
CA ALA A 22 5.76 -1.10 12.24
C ALA A 22 6.92 -1.87 12.88
N HIS A 23 7.89 -2.30 12.07
CA HIS A 23 9.11 -2.96 12.54
C HIS A 23 9.93 -2.06 13.47
N THR A 24 10.19 -0.81 13.06
CA THR A 24 11.04 0.12 13.81
C THR A 24 10.45 0.45 15.18
N ALA A 25 9.12 0.56 15.29
CA ALA A 25 8.46 0.78 16.57
C ALA A 25 8.74 -0.34 17.60
N VAL A 26 8.77 -1.60 17.15
CA VAL A 26 9.07 -2.75 18.02
C VAL A 26 10.55 -2.80 18.39
N VAL A 27 11.43 -2.58 17.42
CA VAL A 27 12.89 -2.54 17.64
C VAL A 27 13.26 -1.48 18.69
N LEU A 28 12.62 -0.32 18.67
CA LEU A 28 12.90 0.77 19.62
C LEU A 28 12.26 0.58 21.00
N SER A 29 11.23 -0.26 21.14
CA SER A 29 10.45 -0.37 22.39
C SER A 29 10.85 -1.57 23.25
N ASN A 30 10.77 -2.80 22.71
CA ASN A 30 11.05 -4.02 23.47
C ASN A 30 12.07 -4.95 22.81
N ASN A 31 12.35 -4.75 21.51
CA ASN A 31 13.24 -5.57 20.68
C ASN A 31 12.99 -7.09 20.79
N ASP A 32 11.73 -7.50 21.02
CA ASP A 32 11.32 -8.91 21.08
C ASP A 32 11.30 -9.52 19.67
N PRO A 33 12.09 -10.57 19.37
CA PRO A 33 12.17 -11.17 18.03
C PRO A 33 10.83 -11.66 17.46
N ASP A 34 9.94 -12.18 18.31
CA ASP A 34 8.65 -12.69 17.87
C ASP A 34 7.72 -11.53 17.50
N ALA A 35 7.69 -10.49 18.33
CA ALA A 35 6.98 -9.26 18.03
C ALA A 35 7.53 -8.59 16.76
N ILE A 36 8.86 -8.49 16.59
CA ILE A 36 9.50 -7.92 15.39
C ILE A 36 9.00 -8.63 14.14
N THR A 37 9.00 -9.97 14.15
CA THR A 37 8.53 -10.77 13.03
C THR A 37 7.06 -10.54 12.74
N CYS A 38 6.24 -10.49 13.80
CA CYS A 38 4.80 -10.26 13.69
C CYS A 38 4.48 -8.88 13.09
N TYR A 39 5.05 -7.81 13.65
CA TYR A 39 4.80 -6.43 13.20
C TYR A 39 5.38 -6.14 11.82
N ARG A 40 6.50 -6.77 11.45
CA ARG A 40 7.06 -6.69 10.09
C ARG A 40 6.11 -7.30 9.05
N LYS A 41 5.48 -8.43 9.36
CA LYS A 41 4.45 -9.04 8.49
C LYS A 41 3.18 -8.21 8.46
N PHE A 42 2.72 -7.74 9.62
CA PHE A 42 1.55 -6.87 9.73
C PHE A 42 1.70 -5.62 8.85
N GLY A 43 2.79 -4.85 9.00
CA GLY A 43 2.97 -3.63 8.22
C GLY A 43 3.03 -3.87 6.71
N LEU A 44 3.63 -4.99 6.28
CA LEU A 44 3.65 -5.38 4.86
C LEU A 44 2.23 -5.65 4.34
N HIS A 45 1.48 -6.51 5.01
CA HIS A 45 0.13 -6.87 4.57
C HIS A 45 -0.84 -5.69 4.66
N PHE A 46 -0.70 -4.86 5.70
CA PHE A 46 -1.48 -3.64 5.85
C PHE A 46 -1.21 -2.68 4.69
N GLY A 47 0.06 -2.41 4.36
CA GLY A 47 0.39 -1.49 3.28
C GLY A 47 0.00 -2.00 1.89
N LEU A 48 0.03 -3.31 1.66
CA LEU A 48 -0.52 -3.92 0.44
C LEU A 48 -2.04 -3.72 0.36
N ALA A 49 -2.77 -4.05 1.44
CA ALA A 49 -4.22 -3.88 1.50
C ALA A 49 -4.62 -2.41 1.34
N TYR A 50 -3.88 -1.49 1.96
CA TYR A 50 -4.09 -0.06 1.83
C TYR A 50 -3.98 0.37 0.36
N GLN A 51 -2.91 0.00 -0.34
CA GLN A 51 -2.74 0.41 -1.74
C GLN A 51 -3.78 -0.23 -2.68
N LEU A 52 -4.18 -1.48 -2.43
CA LEU A 52 -5.26 -2.11 -3.20
C LEU A 52 -6.59 -1.35 -3.06
N VAL A 53 -6.91 -0.89 -1.85
CA VAL A 53 -8.10 -0.09 -1.60
C VAL A 53 -7.97 1.32 -2.19
N ASP A 54 -6.81 1.95 -2.07
CA ASP A 54 -6.47 3.26 -2.67
C ASP A 54 -6.66 3.22 -4.20
N ASP A 55 -6.06 2.22 -4.86
CA ASP A 55 -6.21 2.02 -6.30
C ASP A 55 -7.69 1.76 -6.67
N TRP A 56 -8.42 0.92 -5.92
CA TRP A 56 -9.85 0.68 -6.17
C TRP A 56 -10.69 1.96 -6.01
N LEU A 57 -10.38 2.77 -5.01
CA LEU A 57 -11.03 4.05 -4.74
C LEU A 57 -10.78 5.06 -5.86
N ASP A 58 -9.61 5.05 -6.49
CA ASP A 58 -9.32 5.88 -7.67
C ASP A 58 -10.16 5.49 -8.89
N TYR A 59 -10.60 4.23 -9.00
CA TYR A 59 -11.50 3.77 -10.07
C TYR A 59 -12.99 3.92 -9.77
N ALA A 60 -13.40 3.64 -8.52
CA ALA A 60 -14.81 3.51 -8.14
C ALA A 60 -15.32 4.62 -7.22
N GLY A 61 -14.44 5.52 -6.78
CA GLY A 61 -14.76 6.59 -5.83
C GLY A 61 -15.66 7.66 -6.43
N ASP A 62 -16.61 8.13 -5.62
CA ASP A 62 -17.37 9.34 -5.92
C ASP A 62 -16.42 10.56 -5.79
N SER A 63 -16.31 11.36 -6.85
CA SER A 63 -15.46 12.55 -6.91
C SER A 63 -15.73 13.54 -5.76
N GLN A 64 -16.96 13.52 -5.23
CA GLN A 64 -17.34 14.39 -4.10
C GLN A 64 -16.72 13.96 -2.76
N LEU A 65 -16.39 12.68 -2.58
CA LEU A 65 -15.79 12.14 -1.33
C LEU A 65 -14.26 12.15 -1.35
N MET A 66 -13.65 12.08 -2.54
CA MET A 66 -12.19 12.01 -2.73
C MET A 66 -11.49 13.38 -2.67
N GLY A 67 -12.21 14.48 -2.88
CA GLY A 67 -11.60 15.81 -3.00
C GLY A 67 -10.69 15.99 -4.23
N LYS A 68 -10.75 15.04 -5.18
CA LYS A 68 -10.04 15.01 -6.46
C LYS A 68 -10.98 14.56 -7.58
N ASN A 69 -10.66 14.96 -8.81
CA ASN A 69 -11.43 14.52 -9.97
C ASN A 69 -11.15 13.04 -10.23
N VAL A 70 -12.21 12.24 -10.40
CA VAL A 70 -12.12 10.82 -10.75
C VAL A 70 -11.37 10.67 -12.08
N GLY A 71 -10.34 9.82 -12.12
CA GLY A 71 -9.57 9.52 -13.33
C GLY A 71 -8.26 10.29 -13.52
N ASP A 72 -7.78 11.05 -12.54
CA ASP A 72 -6.48 11.73 -12.62
C ASP A 72 -5.32 10.75 -12.89
N ASP A 73 -5.34 9.56 -12.29
CA ASP A 73 -4.29 8.54 -12.53
C ASP A 73 -4.34 7.96 -13.97
N LEU A 74 -5.54 7.90 -14.58
CA LEU A 74 -5.72 7.52 -16.00
C LEU A 74 -5.25 8.65 -16.94
N ALA A 75 -5.47 9.91 -16.57
CA ALA A 75 -5.03 11.09 -17.31
C ALA A 75 -3.51 11.35 -17.20
N GLU A 76 -2.89 10.94 -16.07
CA GLU A 76 -1.44 10.99 -15.85
C GLU A 76 -0.67 9.79 -16.44
N GLY A 77 -1.37 8.77 -16.94
CA GLY A 77 -0.76 7.58 -17.56
C GLY A 77 -0.16 6.60 -16.54
N LYS A 78 -0.59 6.63 -15.29
CA LYS A 78 -0.22 5.61 -14.29
C LYS A 78 -1.07 4.37 -14.51
N VAL A 79 -0.42 3.26 -14.84
CA VAL A 79 -1.08 1.96 -14.95
C VAL A 79 -1.25 1.38 -13.55
N THR A 80 -2.40 1.65 -12.93
CA THR A 80 -2.92 0.94 -11.76
C THR A 80 -3.81 -0.23 -12.24
N LEU A 81 -3.95 -1.31 -11.47
CA LEU A 81 -4.95 -2.33 -11.79
C LEU A 81 -6.36 -1.79 -11.47
N PRO A 82 -7.36 -1.93 -12.36
CA PRO A 82 -7.57 -3.06 -13.26
C PRO A 82 -7.36 -2.72 -14.75
N LEU A 83 -6.11 -2.74 -15.20
CA LEU A 83 -5.69 -2.88 -16.60
C LEU A 83 -4.61 -3.96 -16.72
#